data_AF-A0A4R4LQI4-F1
#
_entry.id   AF-A0A4R4LQI4-F1
#
_cell.length_a   1.000
_cell.length_b   1.000
_cell.length_c   1.000
_cell.angle_alpha   90.00
_cell.angle_beta   90.00
_cell.angle_gamma   90.00
#
_symmetry.space_group_name_H-M   'P 1'
#
loop_
_entity.id
_entity.type
_entity.pdbx_description
1 polymer ?
#
loop_
_entity_poly.entity_id
_entity_poly.type
_entity_poly.pdbx_seq_one_letter_code
_entity_poly.pdbx_strand_id
1 'polypeptide(L)'
;MTANDSNPLSYAEVVSVAPERETLSVSVGHIERYFSVDGWGQGVQLLTGSTGDLAEVARLAQAWRAGLPLVEIQRRASFVRVSERALAHEHGPEHVVAYQWRQLFADVEERADWPEFGELVRAAYGEPRLRQLYVYTSHWSIEFSTCTGYPFSHGGVPHVHAAGDRLSYRVVSPCGVLIGETTTPQEAVALAVRHLPDETGPAVSGAGMAAPADPWWEEAARRCGRDICGDLPRLLLRGVTVAHWDAVFDWVGDGRPRRYAEGGVERPLPTAAVVFARPADAPPATLQMSWHPAAPDLTFHPVSATELCFDVDLHAIPDGAARLWTLLELTDELWSKTQLTGPFLMAPQGEPSRPILAVQALSGVRLRLLD
;
A
#
# COMPACT_ATOMS: atom_id res chain seq x y z
N MET A 1 -9.98 -7.26 -27.23
CA MET A 1 -10.49 -6.24 -26.30
C MET A 1 -11.88 -6.71 -25.94
N THR A 2 -12.02 -7.25 -24.74
CA THR A 2 -13.29 -7.73 -24.21
C THR A 2 -13.83 -6.62 -23.31
N ALA A 3 -15.10 -6.30 -23.48
CA ALA A 3 -15.80 -5.36 -22.60
C ALA A 3 -16.30 -6.13 -21.37
N ASN A 4 -16.25 -5.51 -20.19
CA ASN A 4 -16.86 -6.07 -18.99
C ASN A 4 -18.39 -5.96 -19.10
N ASP A 5 -19.12 -7.07 -18.86
CA ASP A 5 -20.58 -7.15 -18.93
C ASP A 5 -21.29 -6.19 -17.95
N SER A 6 -20.60 -5.73 -16.91
CA SER A 6 -21.15 -4.83 -15.89
C SER A 6 -20.90 -3.34 -16.15
N ASN A 7 -19.95 -2.96 -17.04
CA ASN A 7 -19.76 -1.57 -17.46
C ASN A 7 -19.04 -1.45 -18.83
N PRO A 8 -19.71 -1.81 -19.94
CA PRO A 8 -19.06 -2.00 -21.24
C PRO A 8 -18.60 -0.70 -21.93
N LEU A 9 -18.95 0.48 -21.38
CA LEU A 9 -18.65 1.77 -21.99
C LEU A 9 -17.49 2.52 -21.34
N SER A 10 -17.04 2.12 -20.14
CA SER A 10 -15.98 2.81 -19.41
C SER A 10 -14.77 1.94 -19.07
N TYR A 11 -14.78 0.66 -19.44
CA TYR A 11 -13.71 -0.27 -19.12
C TYR A 11 -13.46 -1.26 -20.26
N ALA A 12 -12.18 -1.56 -20.50
CA ALA A 12 -11.75 -2.52 -21.49
C ALA A 12 -10.48 -3.26 -21.05
N GLU A 13 -10.42 -4.54 -21.39
CA GLU A 13 -9.25 -5.37 -21.11
C GLU A 13 -8.51 -5.76 -22.40
N VAL A 14 -7.19 -5.78 -22.31
CA VAL A 14 -6.31 -6.23 -23.38
C VAL A 14 -5.38 -7.32 -22.86
N VAL A 15 -5.68 -8.56 -23.26
CA VAL A 15 -4.84 -9.73 -23.00
C VAL A 15 -3.49 -9.59 -23.73
N SER A 16 -2.41 -9.97 -23.06
CA SER A 16 -1.07 -10.09 -23.67
C SER A 16 -0.81 -11.51 -24.18
N VAL A 17 0.03 -11.65 -25.21
CA VAL A 17 0.61 -12.96 -25.57
C VAL A 17 1.75 -13.37 -24.63
N ALA A 18 2.29 -12.44 -23.83
CA ALA A 18 3.28 -12.74 -22.80
C ALA A 18 2.58 -13.39 -21.59
N PRO A 19 2.87 -14.65 -21.26
CA PRO A 19 2.11 -15.43 -20.27
C PRO A 19 2.25 -14.91 -18.83
N GLU A 20 3.32 -14.19 -18.53
CA GLU A 20 3.57 -13.55 -17.23
C GLU A 20 2.80 -12.24 -17.02
N ARG A 21 2.20 -11.67 -18.08
CA ARG A 21 1.43 -10.42 -18.00
C ARG A 21 -0.04 -10.71 -17.76
N GLU A 22 -0.62 -9.96 -16.84
CA GLU A 22 -2.06 -9.91 -16.63
C GLU A 22 -2.73 -9.08 -17.75
N THR A 23 -4.04 -8.95 -17.71
CA THR A 23 -4.77 -8.09 -18.65
C THR A 23 -4.43 -6.63 -18.40
N LEU A 24 -4.10 -5.90 -19.48
CA LEU A 24 -4.04 -4.44 -19.42
C LEU A 24 -5.44 -3.91 -19.22
N SER A 25 -5.65 -3.21 -18.13
CA SER A 25 -6.87 -2.48 -17.82
C SER A 25 -6.84 -1.12 -18.50
N VAL A 26 -7.93 -0.76 -19.17
CA VAL A 26 -8.15 0.56 -19.75
C VAL A 26 -9.48 1.10 -19.24
N SER A 27 -9.45 2.22 -18.55
CA SER A 27 -10.62 2.87 -17.96
C SER A 27 -10.83 4.26 -18.55
N VAL A 28 -12.08 4.67 -18.73
CA VAL A 28 -12.46 6.02 -19.22
C VAL A 28 -12.89 6.89 -18.05
N GLY A 29 -12.41 8.12 -18.00
CA GLY A 29 -12.85 9.12 -17.02
C GLY A 29 -14.34 9.45 -17.12
N HIS A 30 -15.02 9.51 -15.97
CA HIS A 30 -16.47 9.74 -15.91
C HIS A 30 -16.89 11.21 -16.01
N ILE A 31 -15.96 12.15 -15.77
CA ILE A 31 -16.22 13.61 -15.73
C ILE A 31 -15.66 14.30 -16.98
N GLU A 32 -14.42 13.95 -17.36
CA GLU A 32 -13.76 14.45 -18.56
C GLU A 32 -13.23 13.28 -19.39
N ARG A 33 -13.15 13.45 -20.71
CA ARG A 33 -12.65 12.41 -21.62
C ARG A 33 -11.14 12.26 -21.46
N TYR A 34 -10.74 11.30 -20.63
CA TYR A 34 -9.40 10.75 -20.58
C TYR A 34 -9.45 9.23 -20.41
N PHE A 35 -8.35 8.58 -20.72
CA PHE A 35 -8.15 7.15 -20.59
C PHE A 35 -7.05 6.92 -19.56
N SER A 36 -7.32 6.11 -18.55
CA SER A 36 -6.33 5.60 -17.62
C SER A 36 -6.00 4.16 -18.02
N VAL A 37 -4.73 3.80 -17.93
CA VAL A 37 -4.26 2.47 -18.27
C VAL A 37 -3.43 1.93 -17.14
N ASP A 38 -3.59 0.64 -16.86
CA ASP A 38 -2.88 -0.03 -15.80
C ASP A 38 -2.56 -1.47 -16.20
N GLY A 39 -1.28 -1.84 -16.14
CA GLY A 39 -0.79 -3.13 -16.61
C GLY A 39 0.03 -3.81 -15.53
N TRP A 40 -0.43 -5.01 -15.14
CA TRP A 40 0.21 -5.85 -14.13
C TRP A 40 0.82 -7.10 -14.75
N GLY A 41 1.72 -7.73 -14.00
CA GLY A 41 2.20 -9.06 -14.26
C GLY A 41 2.70 -9.67 -12.97
N GLN A 42 2.15 -10.83 -12.61
CA GLN A 42 2.63 -11.62 -11.48
C GLN A 42 2.75 -10.79 -10.19
N GLY A 43 1.77 -9.92 -9.90
CA GLY A 43 1.79 -9.08 -8.69
C GLY A 43 2.73 -7.87 -8.72
N VAL A 44 3.25 -7.50 -9.90
CA VAL A 44 4.07 -6.29 -10.09
C VAL A 44 3.36 -5.35 -11.07
N GLN A 45 3.20 -4.08 -10.70
CA GLN A 45 2.73 -3.05 -11.62
C GLN A 45 3.81 -2.78 -12.67
N LEU A 46 3.55 -3.18 -13.91
CA LEU A 46 4.50 -3.08 -15.01
C LEU A 46 4.46 -1.70 -15.67
N LEU A 47 3.26 -1.15 -15.83
CA LEU A 47 3.06 0.19 -16.35
C LEU A 47 1.77 0.81 -15.82
N THR A 48 1.75 2.13 -15.78
CA THR A 48 0.56 2.92 -15.50
C THR A 48 0.63 4.26 -16.24
N GLY A 49 -0.51 4.84 -16.60
CA GLY A 49 -0.53 6.14 -17.27
C GLY A 49 -1.92 6.66 -17.56
N SER A 50 -1.98 7.88 -18.07
CA SER A 50 -3.23 8.46 -18.56
C SER A 50 -3.01 9.36 -19.78
N THR A 51 -4.01 9.44 -20.65
CA THR A 51 -4.00 10.28 -21.86
C THR A 51 -5.40 10.66 -22.30
N GLY A 52 -5.56 11.80 -22.97
CA GLY A 52 -6.81 12.17 -23.67
C GLY A 52 -6.94 11.54 -25.07
N ASP A 53 -5.85 11.00 -25.63
CA ASP A 53 -5.82 10.48 -27.00
C ASP A 53 -6.07 8.96 -27.05
N LEU A 54 -7.23 8.57 -27.59
CA LEU A 54 -7.57 7.16 -27.79
C LEU A 54 -6.59 6.44 -28.75
N ALA A 55 -5.96 7.17 -29.68
CA ALA A 55 -4.98 6.57 -30.58
C ALA A 55 -3.70 6.16 -29.84
N GLU A 56 -3.30 6.89 -28.78
CA GLU A 56 -2.19 6.50 -27.90
C GLU A 56 -2.52 5.22 -27.13
N VAL A 57 -3.74 5.12 -26.60
CA VAL A 57 -4.23 3.92 -25.92
C VAL A 57 -4.27 2.72 -26.87
N ALA A 58 -4.72 2.90 -28.12
CA ALA A 58 -4.74 1.85 -29.11
C ALA A 58 -3.32 1.36 -29.47
N ARG A 59 -2.35 2.27 -29.58
CA ARG A 59 -0.93 1.93 -29.79
C ARG A 59 -0.35 1.14 -28.62
N LEU A 60 -0.64 1.58 -27.39
CA LEU A 60 -0.26 0.85 -26.17
C LEU A 60 -0.89 -0.55 -26.14
N ALA A 61 -2.21 -0.65 -26.35
CA ALA A 61 -2.94 -1.91 -26.34
C ALA A 61 -2.37 -2.89 -27.37
N GLN A 62 -2.01 -2.43 -28.57
CA GLN A 62 -1.36 -3.26 -29.57
C GLN A 62 0.02 -3.75 -29.10
N ALA A 63 0.84 -2.87 -28.53
CA ALA A 63 2.16 -3.19 -28.02
C ALA A 63 2.11 -4.17 -26.83
N TRP A 64 1.18 -3.96 -25.91
CA TRP A 64 0.89 -4.86 -24.79
C TRP A 64 0.43 -6.23 -25.28
N ARG A 65 -0.55 -6.27 -26.19
CA ARG A 65 -1.07 -7.50 -26.77
C ARG A 65 0.03 -8.31 -27.47
N ALA A 66 0.92 -7.62 -28.18
CA ALA A 66 2.05 -8.26 -28.87
C ALA A 66 3.18 -8.74 -27.94
N GLY A 67 3.08 -8.49 -26.63
CA GLY A 67 4.11 -8.90 -25.67
C GLY A 67 5.43 -8.16 -25.88
N LEU A 68 5.40 -6.92 -26.39
CA LEU A 68 6.63 -6.16 -26.59
C LEU A 68 7.31 -5.85 -25.24
N PRO A 69 8.65 -5.77 -25.17
CA PRO A 69 9.36 -5.36 -23.96
C PRO A 69 8.85 -4.01 -23.42
N LEU A 70 8.84 -3.81 -22.10
CA LEU A 70 8.29 -2.61 -21.47
C LEU A 70 9.02 -1.34 -21.92
N VAL A 71 10.32 -1.40 -22.15
CA VAL A 71 11.10 -0.27 -22.70
C VAL A 71 10.62 0.13 -24.12
N GLU A 72 10.24 -0.86 -24.93
CA GLU A 72 9.70 -0.64 -26.28
C GLU A 72 8.26 -0.12 -26.22
N ILE A 73 7.48 -0.56 -25.25
CA ILE A 73 6.14 -0.03 -24.97
C ILE A 73 6.24 1.45 -24.58
N GLN A 74 7.11 1.79 -23.61
CA GLN A 74 7.30 3.16 -23.15
C GLN A 74 7.76 4.09 -24.28
N ARG A 75 8.64 3.62 -25.18
CA ARG A 75 9.06 4.39 -26.36
C ARG A 75 7.91 4.70 -27.32
N ARG A 76 6.96 3.78 -27.48
CA ARG A 76 5.81 3.91 -28.41
C ARG A 76 4.63 4.65 -27.79
N ALA A 77 4.55 4.65 -26.47
CA ALA A 77 3.50 5.27 -25.67
C ALA A 77 4.16 6.07 -24.53
N SER A 78 4.69 7.26 -24.84
CA SER A 78 5.43 8.07 -23.87
C SER A 78 4.59 8.56 -22.69
N PHE A 79 3.26 8.46 -22.78
CA PHE A 79 2.36 8.79 -21.69
C PHE A 79 2.35 7.72 -20.57
N VAL A 80 2.86 6.51 -20.83
CA VAL A 80 2.97 5.48 -19.79
C VAL A 80 4.29 5.59 -19.03
N ARG A 81 4.20 5.40 -17.72
CA ARG A 81 5.33 5.27 -16.83
C ARG A 81 5.62 3.79 -16.60
N VAL A 82 6.87 3.40 -16.84
CA VAL A 82 7.43 2.10 -16.48
C VAL A 82 8.44 2.35 -15.36
N SER A 83 8.33 1.61 -14.25
CA SER A 83 9.25 1.75 -13.11
C SER A 83 10.52 0.91 -13.33
N GLU A 84 11.61 1.26 -12.64
CA GLU A 84 12.83 0.43 -12.65
C GLU A 84 12.56 -0.98 -12.08
N ARG A 85 11.65 -1.11 -11.11
CA ARG A 85 11.17 -2.42 -10.60
C ARG A 85 10.51 -3.25 -11.70
N ALA A 86 9.70 -2.62 -12.55
CA ALA A 86 9.04 -3.29 -13.67
C ALA A 86 10.05 -3.76 -14.73
N LEU A 87 11.07 -2.94 -15.02
CA LEU A 87 12.16 -3.35 -15.91
C LEU A 87 12.97 -4.51 -15.31
N ALA A 88 13.26 -4.46 -14.01
CA ALA A 88 13.90 -5.55 -13.30
C ALA A 88 13.06 -6.85 -13.38
N HIS A 89 11.73 -6.73 -13.28
CA HIS A 89 10.82 -7.87 -13.40
C HIS A 89 10.89 -8.57 -14.76
N GLU A 90 11.07 -7.84 -15.88
CA GLU A 90 11.28 -8.46 -17.20
C GLU A 90 12.57 -9.29 -17.30
N HIS A 91 13.54 -9.00 -16.44
CA HIS A 91 14.82 -9.70 -16.40
C HIS A 91 14.86 -10.89 -15.44
N GLY A 92 13.84 -11.07 -14.59
CA GLY A 92 13.74 -12.18 -13.66
C GLY A 92 13.75 -11.77 -12.17
N PRO A 93 13.43 -12.71 -11.27
CA PRO A 93 13.23 -12.42 -9.86
C PRO A 93 14.51 -11.95 -9.16
N GLU A 94 15.68 -12.44 -9.56
CA GLU A 94 16.97 -12.01 -9.01
C GLU A 94 17.27 -10.53 -9.29
N HIS A 95 16.80 -10.01 -10.43
CA HIS A 95 16.92 -8.60 -10.77
C HIS A 95 15.98 -7.75 -9.91
N VAL A 96 14.77 -8.23 -9.63
CA VAL A 96 13.82 -7.56 -8.73
C VAL A 96 14.34 -7.55 -7.30
N VAL A 97 14.89 -8.67 -6.82
CA VAL A 97 15.54 -8.76 -5.51
C VAL A 97 16.72 -7.78 -5.41
N ALA A 98 17.59 -7.76 -6.42
CA ALA A 98 18.72 -6.84 -6.46
C ALA A 98 18.28 -5.37 -6.47
N TYR A 99 17.24 -5.04 -7.26
CA TYR A 99 16.61 -3.72 -7.24
C TYR A 99 16.13 -3.35 -5.84
N GLN A 100 15.38 -4.24 -5.19
CA GLN A 100 14.75 -3.96 -3.92
C GLN A 100 15.78 -3.79 -2.78
N TRP A 101 16.86 -4.56 -2.78
CA TRP A 101 17.99 -4.33 -1.87
C TRP A 101 18.66 -2.98 -2.11
N ARG A 102 18.86 -2.56 -3.37
CA ARG A 102 19.38 -1.21 -3.66
C ARG A 102 18.46 -0.12 -3.13
N GLN A 103 17.14 -0.26 -3.32
CA GLN A 103 16.18 0.71 -2.79
C GLN A 103 16.26 0.79 -1.26
N LEU A 104 16.31 -0.36 -0.58
CA LEU A 104 16.42 -0.38 0.87
C LEU A 104 17.72 0.29 1.36
N PHE A 105 18.85 0.11 0.66
CA PHE A 105 20.08 0.81 1.00
C PHE A 105 19.98 2.33 0.78
N ALA A 106 19.31 2.78 -0.29
CA ALA A 106 19.04 4.20 -0.51
C ALA A 106 18.17 4.78 0.62
N ASP A 107 17.10 4.07 1.03
CA ASP A 107 16.25 4.48 2.15
C ASP A 107 17.04 4.59 3.47
N VAL A 108 17.98 3.66 3.72
CA VAL A 108 18.88 3.70 4.88
C VAL A 108 19.81 4.91 4.84
N GLU A 109 20.36 5.24 3.67
CA GLU A 109 21.25 6.41 3.50
C GLU A 109 20.51 7.73 3.73
N GLU A 110 19.28 7.85 3.24
CA GLU A 110 18.41 9.00 3.50
C GLU A 110 18.04 9.13 4.99
N ARG A 111 18.04 8.01 5.73
CA ARG A 111 17.72 7.93 7.17
C ARG A 111 18.96 7.72 8.05
N ALA A 112 19.95 8.59 7.88
CA ALA A 112 21.19 8.55 8.65
C ALA A 112 21.04 8.74 10.17
N ASP A 113 19.85 9.14 10.66
CA ASP A 113 19.52 9.32 12.08
C ASP A 113 19.20 8.00 12.81
N TRP A 114 19.20 6.87 12.09
CA TRP A 114 18.98 5.53 12.64
C TRP A 114 20.06 4.50 12.24
N PRO A 115 21.25 4.58 12.83
CA PRO A 115 22.37 3.70 12.46
C PRO A 115 22.10 2.22 12.74
N GLU A 116 21.36 1.87 13.80
CA GLU A 116 21.07 0.49 14.19
C GLU A 116 20.23 -0.25 13.12
N PHE A 117 19.27 0.44 12.50
CA PHE A 117 18.51 -0.11 11.39
C PHE A 117 19.41 -0.34 10.16
N GLY A 118 20.28 0.61 9.84
CA GLY A 118 21.25 0.45 8.75
C GLY A 118 22.26 -0.67 9.00
N GLU A 119 22.67 -0.90 10.25
CA GLU A 119 23.51 -2.04 10.63
C GLU A 119 22.77 -3.37 10.47
N LEU A 120 21.50 -3.42 10.83
CA LEU A 120 20.65 -4.59 10.62
C LEU A 120 20.46 -4.91 9.14
N VAL A 121 20.21 -3.91 8.30
CA VAL A 121 20.12 -4.06 6.84
C VAL A 121 21.42 -4.61 6.27
N ARG A 122 22.57 -4.05 6.68
CA ARG A 122 23.90 -4.54 6.27
C ARG A 122 24.15 -5.99 6.71
N ALA A 123 23.77 -6.35 7.93
CA ALA A 123 23.91 -7.71 8.44
C ALA A 123 23.02 -8.70 7.66
N ALA A 124 21.77 -8.34 7.41
CA ALA A 124 20.82 -9.16 6.66
C ALA A 124 21.27 -9.36 5.19
N TYR A 125 21.75 -8.30 4.54
CA TYR A 125 22.32 -8.39 3.20
C TYR A 125 23.62 -9.23 3.15
N GLY A 126 24.40 -9.23 4.23
CA GLY A 126 25.61 -10.04 4.35
C GLY A 126 25.36 -11.55 4.40
N GLU A 127 24.15 -11.98 4.76
CA GLU A 127 23.76 -13.38 4.84
C GLU A 127 23.21 -13.89 3.49
N PRO A 128 23.89 -14.84 2.81
CA PRO A 128 23.47 -15.31 1.49
C PRO A 128 22.04 -15.86 1.42
N ARG A 129 21.57 -16.57 2.47
CA ARG A 129 20.23 -17.17 2.49
C ARG A 129 19.11 -16.12 2.55
N LEU A 130 19.37 -14.97 3.17
CA LEU A 130 18.41 -13.86 3.25
C LEU A 130 18.55 -12.90 2.06
N ARG A 131 19.78 -12.66 1.59
CA ARG A 131 20.05 -11.78 0.44
C ARG A 131 19.34 -12.21 -0.83
N GLN A 132 19.10 -13.50 -1.02
CA GLN A 132 18.39 -14.05 -2.19
C GLN A 132 16.86 -13.91 -2.10
N LEU A 133 16.32 -13.44 -0.99
CA LEU A 133 14.88 -13.23 -0.79
C LEU A 133 14.48 -11.80 -1.15
N TYR A 134 13.22 -11.60 -1.51
CA TYR A 134 12.67 -10.27 -1.74
C TYR A 134 12.53 -9.57 -0.38
N VAL A 135 13.35 -8.56 -0.15
CA VAL A 135 13.33 -7.78 1.09
C VAL A 135 12.25 -6.72 1.01
N TYR A 136 11.53 -6.51 2.09
CA TYR A 136 10.72 -5.32 2.28
C TYR A 136 10.79 -4.97 3.75
N THR A 137 10.58 -3.71 4.05
CA THR A 137 10.53 -3.33 5.46
C THR A 137 9.11 -3.52 5.93
N SER A 138 8.90 -3.86 7.20
CA SER A 138 7.63 -3.65 7.88
C SER A 138 7.84 -3.30 9.32
N HIS A 139 7.26 -2.22 9.76
CA HIS A 139 7.28 -1.82 11.15
C HIS A 139 8.68 -1.55 11.69
N TRP A 140 9.54 -0.96 10.87
CA TRP A 140 10.98 -0.85 11.13
C TRP A 140 11.69 -2.20 11.34
N SER A 141 11.04 -3.26 10.87
CA SER A 141 11.60 -4.59 10.73
C SER A 141 11.97 -4.84 9.28
N ILE A 142 12.90 -5.74 9.08
CA ILE A 142 13.23 -6.32 7.80
C ILE A 142 12.42 -7.60 7.68
N GLU A 143 11.49 -7.61 6.74
CA GLU A 143 10.73 -8.78 6.34
C GLU A 143 11.26 -9.34 5.02
N PHE A 144 10.97 -10.62 4.79
CA PHE A 144 11.41 -11.32 3.59
C PHE A 144 10.23 -12.01 2.94
N SER A 145 10.22 -11.99 1.62
CA SER A 145 9.30 -12.76 0.82
C SER A 145 10.03 -13.77 -0.07
N THR A 146 9.40 -14.92 -0.20
CA THR A 146 9.77 -15.99 -1.14
C THR A 146 9.28 -15.72 -2.56
N CYS A 147 8.54 -14.64 -2.80
CA CYS A 147 8.10 -14.20 -4.12
C CYS A 147 8.36 -12.70 -4.32
N THR A 148 8.47 -12.25 -5.57
CA THR A 148 8.83 -10.86 -5.89
C THR A 148 7.63 -9.95 -6.18
N GLY A 149 6.47 -10.56 -6.42
CA GLY A 149 5.20 -9.90 -6.67
C GLY A 149 4.28 -9.94 -5.47
N TYR A 150 3.36 -8.99 -5.42
CA TYR A 150 2.33 -8.89 -4.41
C TYR A 150 1.11 -9.77 -4.76
N PRO A 151 0.45 -10.47 -3.81
CA PRO A 151 0.78 -10.57 -2.40
C PRO A 151 2.12 -11.25 -2.10
N PHE A 152 2.86 -10.67 -1.16
CA PHE A 152 4.10 -11.26 -0.67
C PHE A 152 3.80 -12.51 0.15
N SER A 153 4.64 -13.53 0.01
CA SER A 153 4.61 -14.75 0.81
C SER A 153 5.83 -14.82 1.72
N HIS A 154 5.64 -14.82 3.03
CA HIS A 154 6.75 -14.97 4.00
C HIS A 154 7.42 -16.35 3.92
N GLY A 155 6.70 -17.39 3.46
CA GLY A 155 7.27 -18.73 3.33
C GLY A 155 7.88 -19.29 4.62
N GLY A 156 7.36 -18.89 5.78
CA GLY A 156 7.88 -19.27 7.09
C GLY A 156 9.11 -18.48 7.58
N VAL A 157 9.61 -17.52 6.80
CA VAL A 157 10.83 -16.76 7.11
C VAL A 157 10.59 -15.78 8.26
N PRO A 158 11.36 -15.86 9.36
CA PRO A 158 11.29 -14.88 10.44
C PRO A 158 11.67 -13.48 9.95
N HIS A 159 11.09 -12.47 10.57
CA HIS A 159 11.46 -11.08 10.34
C HIS A 159 12.25 -10.51 11.52
N VAL A 160 13.08 -9.50 11.25
CA VAL A 160 14.07 -9.00 12.20
C VAL A 160 13.88 -7.52 12.46
N HIS A 161 13.87 -7.12 13.72
CA HIS A 161 13.60 -5.75 14.14
C HIS A 161 14.83 -5.13 14.79
N ALA A 162 15.09 -3.85 14.50
CA ALA A 162 15.83 -2.99 15.41
C ALA A 162 14.84 -2.41 16.41
N ALA A 163 14.94 -2.77 17.70
CA ALA A 163 13.98 -2.28 18.68
C ALA A 163 14.11 -0.75 18.83
N GLY A 164 12.98 -0.07 19.02
CA GLY A 164 12.93 1.40 19.16
C GLY A 164 13.63 1.92 20.42
N ASP A 165 14.02 1.04 21.35
CA ASP A 165 14.87 1.36 22.50
C ASP A 165 16.36 1.49 22.12
N ARG A 166 16.73 1.16 20.87
CA ARG A 166 18.09 1.19 20.29
C ARG A 166 19.11 0.33 21.05
N LEU A 167 18.66 -0.60 21.89
CA LEU A 167 19.53 -1.44 22.72
C LEU A 167 19.42 -2.93 22.38
N SER A 168 18.39 -3.32 21.62
CA SER A 168 18.15 -4.72 21.28
C SER A 168 17.62 -4.92 19.85
N TYR A 169 17.80 -6.13 19.36
CA TYR A 169 17.22 -6.61 18.12
C TYR A 169 16.27 -7.76 18.44
N ARG A 170 15.13 -7.84 17.74
CA ARG A 170 14.15 -8.89 17.95
C ARG A 170 13.99 -9.73 16.70
N VAL A 171 13.91 -11.04 16.88
CA VAL A 171 13.53 -11.97 15.81
C VAL A 171 12.14 -12.48 16.12
N VAL A 172 11.25 -12.39 15.15
CA VAL A 172 9.83 -12.69 15.32
C VAL A 172 9.38 -13.58 14.17
N SER A 173 8.59 -14.61 14.47
CA SER A 173 8.02 -15.49 13.45
C SER A 173 7.04 -14.73 12.56
N PRO A 174 6.70 -15.23 11.35
CA PRO A 174 5.63 -14.66 10.53
C PRO A 174 4.32 -14.46 11.28
N CYS A 175 4.02 -15.34 12.25
CA CYS A 175 2.81 -15.30 13.07
C CYS A 175 2.89 -14.29 14.23
N GLY A 176 3.94 -13.47 14.32
CA GLY A 176 4.10 -12.45 15.35
C GLY A 176 4.62 -12.97 16.70
N VAL A 177 5.09 -14.22 16.78
CA VAL A 177 5.64 -14.79 18.02
C VAL A 177 7.12 -14.42 18.16
N LEU A 178 7.51 -13.86 19.30
CA LEU A 178 8.91 -13.57 19.60
C LEU A 178 9.73 -14.88 19.66
N ILE A 179 10.72 -14.98 18.78
CA ILE A 179 11.68 -16.09 18.75
C ILE A 179 12.83 -15.80 19.71
N GLY A 180 13.29 -14.55 19.77
CA GLY A 180 14.30 -14.12 20.74
C GLY A 180 14.71 -12.67 20.57
N GLU A 181 15.45 -12.18 21.57
CA GLU A 181 16.09 -10.87 21.56
C GLU A 181 17.61 -11.03 21.56
N THR A 182 18.32 -10.16 20.84
CA THR A 182 19.78 -10.14 20.75
C THR A 182 20.30 -8.71 20.91
N THR A 183 21.60 -8.54 21.14
CA THR A 183 22.20 -7.20 21.31
C THR A 183 22.98 -6.74 20.09
N THR A 184 23.22 -7.63 19.12
CA THR A 184 23.86 -7.30 17.85
C THR A 184 23.00 -7.70 16.65
N PRO A 185 23.12 -6.99 15.51
CA PRO A 185 22.38 -7.33 14.30
C PRO A 185 22.85 -8.66 13.70
N GLN A 186 24.13 -9.03 13.86
CA GLN A 186 24.66 -10.31 13.38
C GLN A 186 24.05 -11.49 14.14
N GLU A 187 23.87 -11.37 15.46
CA GLU A 187 23.19 -12.40 16.25
C GLU A 187 21.72 -12.52 15.87
N ALA A 188 21.05 -11.38 15.61
CA ALA A 188 19.65 -11.36 15.19
C ALA A 188 19.47 -12.09 13.84
N VAL A 189 20.33 -11.77 12.88
CA VAL A 189 20.34 -12.43 11.56
C VAL A 189 20.67 -13.92 11.70
N ALA A 190 21.67 -14.29 12.49
CA ALA A 190 22.01 -15.69 12.73
C ALA A 190 20.86 -16.46 13.40
N LEU A 191 20.13 -15.82 14.32
CA LEU A 191 18.94 -16.40 14.93
C LEU A 191 17.81 -16.57 13.90
N ALA A 192 17.53 -15.55 13.07
CA ALA A 192 16.56 -15.68 11.98
C ALA A 192 16.90 -16.84 11.03
N VAL A 193 18.18 -16.98 10.66
CA VAL A 193 18.69 -18.05 9.78
C VAL A 193 18.51 -19.44 10.37
N ARG A 194 18.72 -19.59 11.69
CA ARG A 194 18.50 -20.86 12.40
C ARG A 194 17.03 -21.30 12.39
N HIS A 195 16.12 -20.35 12.26
CA HIS A 195 14.68 -20.58 12.20
C HIS A 195 14.11 -20.49 10.77
N LEU A 196 14.97 -20.41 9.75
CA LEU A 196 14.53 -20.53 8.37
C LEU A 196 14.07 -21.96 8.09
N PRO A 197 12.94 -22.14 7.39
CA PRO A 197 12.58 -23.44 6.83
C PRO A 197 13.69 -24.03 5.96
N ASP A 198 13.84 -25.35 5.98
CA ASP A 198 14.87 -26.05 5.21
C ASP A 198 14.69 -25.86 3.69
N GLU A 199 13.45 -25.67 3.24
CA GLU A 199 13.09 -25.49 1.83
C GLU A 199 13.20 -24.04 1.34
N THR A 200 13.66 -23.10 2.17
CA THR A 200 13.82 -21.69 1.77
C THR A 200 14.92 -21.54 0.73
N GLY A 201 14.50 -21.41 -0.54
CA GLY A 201 15.35 -21.05 -1.69
C GLY A 201 15.32 -19.56 -2.04
N PRO A 202 15.93 -19.17 -3.17
CA PRO A 202 15.79 -17.83 -3.74
C PRO A 202 14.32 -17.45 -3.98
N ALA A 203 14.01 -16.14 -3.90
CA ALA A 203 12.67 -15.67 -4.26
C ALA A 203 12.36 -15.95 -5.73
N VAL A 204 11.11 -16.31 -6.00
CA VAL A 204 10.62 -16.63 -7.35
C VAL A 204 9.71 -15.53 -7.90
N SER A 205 9.56 -15.45 -9.23
CA SER A 205 8.58 -14.56 -9.83
C SER A 205 7.17 -15.03 -9.50
N GLY A 206 6.24 -14.07 -9.37
CA GLY A 206 4.88 -14.38 -8.96
C GLY A 206 4.45 -13.57 -7.76
N ALA A 207 3.14 -13.43 -7.63
CA ALA A 207 2.51 -13.30 -6.33
C ALA A 207 2.62 -14.63 -5.59
N GLY A 208 2.69 -14.59 -4.27
CA GLY A 208 2.33 -15.77 -3.49
C GLY A 208 0.92 -16.21 -3.89
N MET A 209 0.61 -17.50 -3.81
CA MET A 209 -0.78 -17.85 -3.58
C MET A 209 -1.23 -16.96 -2.42
N ALA A 210 -2.26 -16.12 -2.62
CA ALA A 210 -2.94 -15.49 -1.48
C ALA A 210 -3.04 -16.58 -0.42
N ALA A 211 -2.38 -16.37 0.71
CA ALA A 211 -2.04 -17.48 1.61
C ALA A 211 -3.28 -18.35 1.78
N PRO A 212 -3.24 -19.66 1.42
CA PRO A 212 -4.40 -20.50 1.64
C PRO A 212 -4.68 -20.49 3.14
N ALA A 213 -5.82 -19.91 3.51
CA ALA A 213 -6.29 -19.72 4.88
C ALA A 213 -5.20 -19.24 5.85
N ASP A 214 -4.77 -17.98 5.72
CA ASP A 214 -4.37 -17.26 6.93
C ASP A 214 -5.68 -16.94 7.70
N PRO A 215 -5.96 -17.60 8.84
CA PRO A 215 -7.21 -17.39 9.56
C PRO A 215 -7.39 -15.94 10.00
N TRP A 216 -6.30 -15.18 10.11
CA TRP A 216 -6.31 -13.76 10.44
C TRP A 216 -6.72 -12.89 9.26
N TRP A 217 -6.31 -13.24 8.04
CA TRP A 217 -6.72 -12.54 6.82
C TRP A 217 -8.20 -12.76 6.54
N GLU A 218 -8.68 -14.00 6.63
CA GLU A 218 -10.10 -14.33 6.43
C GLU A 218 -10.99 -13.62 7.45
N GLU A 219 -10.56 -13.60 8.72
CA GLU A 219 -11.29 -12.91 9.77
C GLU A 219 -11.27 -11.37 9.60
N ALA A 220 -10.12 -10.79 9.21
CA ALA A 220 -10.05 -9.36 8.92
C ALA A 220 -10.90 -8.99 7.70
N ALA A 221 -10.86 -9.79 6.62
CA ALA A 221 -11.67 -9.62 5.43
C ALA A 221 -13.17 -9.75 5.76
N ARG A 222 -13.54 -10.71 6.62
CA ARG A 222 -14.91 -10.86 7.12
C ARG A 222 -15.35 -9.61 7.87
N ARG A 223 -14.52 -9.05 8.76
CA ARG A 223 -14.82 -7.81 9.51
C ARG A 223 -14.94 -6.57 8.62
N CYS A 224 -14.28 -6.55 7.47
CA CYS A 224 -14.47 -5.53 6.45
C CYS A 224 -15.73 -5.75 5.60
N GLY A 225 -16.38 -6.91 5.72
CA GLY A 225 -17.67 -7.22 5.09
C GLY A 225 -18.76 -6.22 5.47
N ARG A 226 -19.70 -5.99 4.54
CA ARG A 226 -20.76 -4.98 4.68
C ARG A 226 -21.65 -5.21 5.90
N ASP A 227 -21.87 -6.47 6.25
CA ASP A 227 -22.67 -6.91 7.38
C ASP A 227 -22.07 -6.51 8.74
N ILE A 228 -20.74 -6.41 8.83
CA ILE A 228 -20.03 -6.03 10.06
C ILE A 228 -19.62 -4.56 10.02
N CYS A 229 -18.96 -4.12 8.95
CA CYS A 229 -18.34 -2.80 8.85
C CYS A 229 -19.31 -1.69 8.42
N GLY A 230 -20.37 -2.05 7.70
CA GLY A 230 -21.18 -1.09 6.94
C GLY A 230 -20.47 -0.61 5.67
N ASP A 231 -21.01 0.42 5.03
CA ASP A 231 -20.45 0.99 3.79
C ASP A 231 -19.51 2.16 4.03
N LEU A 232 -19.66 2.82 5.18
CA LEU A 232 -18.87 3.98 5.56
C LEU A 232 -18.17 3.72 6.89
N PRO A 233 -17.21 2.77 6.96
CA PRO A 233 -16.41 2.61 8.16
C PRO A 233 -15.57 3.86 8.42
N ARG A 234 -15.32 4.08 9.71
CA ARG A 234 -14.55 5.20 10.22
C ARG A 234 -13.16 4.75 10.59
N LEU A 235 -12.14 5.44 10.09
CA LEU A 235 -10.77 5.29 10.56
C LEU A 235 -10.41 6.43 11.50
N LEU A 236 -9.72 6.05 12.57
CA LEU A 236 -9.26 6.94 13.63
C LEU A 236 -7.78 6.70 13.89
N LEU A 237 -6.97 7.75 13.83
CA LEU A 237 -5.59 7.76 14.29
C LEU A 237 -5.43 8.80 15.40
N ARG A 238 -4.84 8.39 16.52
CA ARG A 238 -4.62 9.25 17.69
C ARG A 238 -3.17 9.73 17.75
N GLY A 239 -2.93 10.81 18.48
CA GLY A 239 -1.58 11.35 18.67
C GLY A 239 -1.09 12.13 17.45
N VAL A 240 -2.01 12.58 16.59
CA VAL A 240 -1.65 13.48 15.48
C VAL A 240 -1.42 14.90 16.00
N THR A 241 -0.86 15.76 15.15
CA THR A 241 -0.59 17.17 15.46
C THR A 241 -1.20 18.03 14.37
N VAL A 242 -1.26 19.35 14.59
CA VAL A 242 -1.70 20.28 13.54
C VAL A 242 -0.82 20.16 12.28
N ALA A 243 0.50 19.93 12.44
CA ALA A 243 1.41 19.74 11.30
C ALA A 243 1.09 18.46 10.51
N HIS A 244 0.69 17.37 11.19
CA HIS A 244 0.21 16.17 10.50
C HIS A 244 -1.08 16.44 9.72
N TRP A 245 -1.99 17.25 10.26
CA TRP A 245 -3.20 17.66 9.55
C TRP A 245 -2.89 18.56 8.33
N ASP A 246 -1.93 19.47 8.44
CA ASP A 246 -1.46 20.26 7.29
C ASP A 246 -0.90 19.33 6.20
N ALA A 247 -0.11 18.31 6.56
CA ALA A 247 0.38 17.31 5.60
C ALA A 247 -0.76 16.52 4.92
N VAL A 248 -1.83 16.19 5.66
CA VAL A 248 -3.04 15.58 5.08
C VAL A 248 -3.74 16.55 4.12
N PHE A 249 -3.86 17.83 4.48
CA PHE A 249 -4.50 18.84 3.63
C PHE A 249 -3.70 19.11 2.35
N ASP A 250 -2.38 19.08 2.44
CA ASP A 250 -1.47 19.17 1.30
C ASP A 250 -1.58 17.94 0.40
N TRP A 251 -1.60 16.74 0.99
CA TRP A 251 -1.84 15.49 0.24
C TRP A 251 -3.19 15.49 -0.49
N VAL A 252 -4.25 15.96 0.15
CA VAL A 252 -5.57 16.17 -0.48
C VAL A 252 -5.50 17.20 -1.61
N GLY A 253 -4.59 18.19 -1.49
CA GLY A 253 -4.43 19.27 -2.46
C GLY A 253 -3.64 18.97 -3.70
N ASP A 254 -3.02 17.81 -3.80
CA ASP A 254 -2.14 17.41 -4.91
C ASP A 254 -2.95 16.97 -6.15
N GLY A 255 -3.63 17.92 -6.79
CA GLY A 255 -4.28 17.74 -8.10
C GLY A 255 -5.54 16.86 -8.13
N ARG A 256 -6.04 16.39 -6.99
CA ARG A 256 -7.25 15.56 -6.88
C ARG A 256 -8.52 16.41 -6.66
N PRO A 257 -9.68 15.99 -7.18
CA PRO A 257 -10.95 16.62 -6.84
C PRO A 257 -11.19 16.58 -5.33
N ARG A 258 -11.47 17.75 -4.75
CA ARG A 258 -11.69 17.93 -3.32
C ARG A 258 -12.75 18.96 -3.04
N ARG A 259 -13.40 18.82 -1.88
CA ARG A 259 -14.42 19.75 -1.41
C ARG A 259 -14.26 19.99 0.08
N TYR A 260 -13.99 21.24 0.45
CA TYR A 260 -14.03 21.65 1.85
C TYR A 260 -15.34 22.37 2.13
N ALA A 261 -16.05 21.97 3.19
CA ALA A 261 -17.32 22.56 3.55
C ALA A 261 -17.46 22.76 5.06
N GLU A 262 -18.12 23.84 5.45
CA GLU A 262 -18.45 24.18 6.84
C GLU A 262 -19.97 24.24 6.98
N GLY A 263 -20.54 23.36 7.80
CA GLY A 263 -22.01 23.23 7.93
C GLY A 263 -22.69 22.88 6.60
N GLY A 264 -21.99 22.17 5.71
CA GLY A 264 -22.46 21.84 4.35
C GLY A 264 -22.28 22.95 3.31
N VAL A 265 -21.78 24.13 3.70
CA VAL A 265 -21.48 25.24 2.77
C VAL A 265 -20.04 25.15 2.32
N GLU A 266 -19.81 25.05 1.01
CA GLU A 266 -18.49 24.94 0.43
C GLU A 266 -17.66 26.22 0.61
N ARG A 267 -16.38 26.04 0.94
CA ARG A 267 -15.41 27.11 1.21
C ARG A 267 -14.05 26.75 0.61
N PRO A 268 -13.18 27.74 0.33
CA PRO A 268 -11.78 27.46 0.06
C PRO A 268 -11.15 26.69 1.22
N LEU A 269 -10.34 25.67 0.93
CA LEU A 269 -9.63 24.91 1.96
C LEU A 269 -8.61 25.84 2.68
N PRO A 270 -8.76 26.08 3.99
CA PRO A 270 -7.79 26.85 4.77
C PRO A 270 -6.68 25.93 5.32
N THR A 271 -5.71 26.48 6.04
CA THR A 271 -4.70 25.68 6.77
C THR A 271 -5.34 24.94 7.95
N ALA A 272 -4.74 23.85 8.40
CA ALA A 272 -5.24 23.09 9.55
C ALA A 272 -5.30 23.96 10.81
N ALA A 273 -4.30 24.82 11.02
CA ALA A 273 -4.30 25.79 12.13
C ALA A 273 -5.54 26.71 12.13
N VAL A 274 -6.00 27.15 10.95
CA VAL A 274 -7.20 27.97 10.82
C VAL A 274 -8.45 27.15 11.12
N VAL A 275 -8.53 25.89 10.68
CA VAL A 275 -9.66 24.99 10.99
C VAL A 275 -9.78 24.78 12.50
N PHE A 276 -8.68 24.48 13.19
CA PHE A 276 -8.68 24.20 14.62
C PHE A 276 -8.74 25.44 15.52
N ALA A 277 -8.55 26.65 14.97
CA ALA A 277 -8.78 27.90 15.68
C ALA A 277 -10.26 28.35 15.68
N ARG A 278 -11.14 27.63 14.98
CA ARG A 278 -12.58 27.95 14.90
C ARG A 278 -13.25 27.78 16.29
N PRO A 279 -14.26 28.61 16.61
CA PRO A 279 -15.05 28.45 17.84
C PRO A 279 -15.66 27.05 17.95
N ALA A 280 -15.81 26.54 19.18
CA ALA A 280 -16.37 25.21 19.42
C ALA A 280 -17.83 25.04 18.96
N ASP A 281 -18.58 26.13 18.82
CA ASP A 281 -19.95 26.19 18.31
C ASP A 281 -20.02 26.45 16.79
N ALA A 282 -18.87 26.57 16.11
CA ALA A 282 -18.83 26.74 14.67
C ALA A 282 -19.42 25.51 13.96
N PRO A 283 -20.05 25.69 12.79
CA PRO A 283 -20.55 24.57 12.01
C PRO A 283 -19.46 23.52 11.71
N PRO A 284 -19.78 22.22 11.70
CA PRO A 284 -18.79 21.17 11.50
C PRO A 284 -18.09 21.35 10.16
N ALA A 285 -16.77 21.22 10.16
CA ALA A 285 -15.96 21.22 8.95
C ALA A 285 -15.85 19.79 8.42
N THR A 286 -15.86 19.66 7.09
CA THR A 286 -15.64 18.41 6.38
C THR A 286 -14.71 18.66 5.21
N LEU A 287 -13.78 17.73 4.97
CA LEU A 287 -12.92 17.73 3.79
C LEU A 287 -13.13 16.42 3.05
N GLN A 288 -13.72 16.52 1.87
CA GLN A 288 -13.96 15.38 0.99
C GLN A 288 -12.89 15.35 -0.11
N MET A 289 -12.45 14.15 -0.46
CA MET A 289 -11.58 13.94 -1.62
C MET A 289 -11.89 12.63 -2.32
N SER A 290 -11.71 12.60 -3.64
CA SER A 290 -11.75 11.36 -4.40
C SER A 290 -10.37 10.74 -4.40
N TRP A 291 -10.21 9.61 -3.71
CA TRP A 291 -8.93 8.94 -3.58
C TRP A 291 -8.61 8.10 -4.83
N HIS A 292 -9.59 7.47 -5.45
CA HIS A 292 -9.42 6.85 -6.77
C HIS A 292 -10.56 7.22 -7.72
N PRO A 293 -10.34 7.27 -9.04
CA PRO A 293 -11.42 7.49 -10.00
C PRO A 293 -12.49 6.37 -10.00
N ALA A 294 -12.14 5.19 -9.47
CA ALA A 294 -12.97 4.00 -9.42
C ALA A 294 -13.14 3.42 -7.99
N ALA A 295 -12.60 4.09 -6.96
CA ALA A 295 -12.57 3.61 -5.58
C ALA A 295 -12.70 4.80 -4.58
N PRO A 296 -12.90 4.54 -3.26
CA PRO A 296 -13.67 5.36 -2.32
C PRO A 296 -13.43 6.87 -2.32
N ASP A 297 -14.52 7.62 -2.16
CA ASP A 297 -14.45 8.97 -1.63
C ASP A 297 -14.12 8.91 -0.13
N LEU A 298 -13.20 9.79 0.29
CA LEU A 298 -12.82 9.96 1.68
C LEU A 298 -13.49 11.20 2.23
N THR A 299 -14.02 11.12 3.45
CA THR A 299 -14.56 12.29 4.16
C THR A 299 -13.83 12.46 5.48
N PHE A 300 -12.94 13.44 5.53
CA PHE A 300 -12.20 13.83 6.73
C PHE A 300 -13.03 14.75 7.63
N HIS A 301 -12.95 14.50 8.93
CA HIS A 301 -13.67 15.21 9.99
C HIS A 301 -12.66 15.86 10.95
N PRO A 302 -12.18 17.09 10.68
CA PRO A 302 -11.24 17.81 11.54
C PRO A 302 -11.92 18.33 12.82
N VAL A 303 -12.31 17.41 13.70
CA VAL A 303 -12.97 17.71 14.99
C VAL A 303 -11.95 17.93 16.10
N SER A 304 -10.77 17.29 15.99
CA SER A 304 -9.69 17.39 16.98
C SER A 304 -8.33 17.56 16.31
N ALA A 305 -7.49 18.44 16.87
CA ALA A 305 -6.12 18.60 16.41
C ALA A 305 -5.22 17.40 16.79
N THR A 306 -5.66 16.55 17.72
CA THR A 306 -4.91 15.39 18.23
C THR A 306 -5.41 14.05 17.71
N GLU A 307 -6.49 14.05 16.93
CA GLU A 307 -7.07 12.85 16.33
C GLU A 307 -7.37 13.10 14.85
N LEU A 308 -6.90 12.22 13.97
CA LEU A 308 -7.26 12.18 12.56
C LEU A 308 -8.42 11.20 12.40
N CYS A 309 -9.55 11.70 11.91
CA CYS A 309 -10.79 10.93 11.78
C CYS A 309 -11.36 11.11 10.38
N PHE A 310 -11.68 10.01 9.70
CA PHE A 310 -12.29 10.06 8.39
C PHE A 310 -13.12 8.81 8.09
N ASP A 311 -14.14 8.97 7.26
CA ASP A 311 -14.95 7.88 6.75
C ASP A 311 -14.50 7.51 5.32
N VAL A 312 -14.56 6.22 4.99
CA VAL A 312 -14.19 5.68 3.66
C VAL A 312 -15.42 5.09 3.01
N ASP A 313 -15.79 5.56 1.82
CA ASP A 313 -16.95 5.00 1.09
C ASP A 313 -16.60 3.70 0.35
N LEU A 314 -16.92 2.56 0.96
CA LEU A 314 -16.74 1.23 0.40
C LEU A 314 -18.00 0.68 -0.28
N HIS A 315 -19.01 1.52 -0.55
CA HIS A 315 -20.30 1.05 -1.09
C HIS A 315 -20.15 0.32 -2.43
N ALA A 316 -19.23 0.77 -3.29
CA ALA A 316 -18.97 0.18 -4.60
C ALA A 316 -18.21 -1.16 -4.55
N ILE A 317 -17.68 -1.54 -3.39
CA ILE A 317 -16.84 -2.73 -3.23
C ILE A 317 -17.63 -3.76 -2.42
N PRO A 318 -18.22 -4.81 -3.03
CA PRO A 318 -19.07 -5.76 -2.30
C PRO A 318 -18.28 -6.82 -1.52
N ASP A 319 -17.06 -7.14 -1.96
CA ASP A 319 -16.24 -8.22 -1.38
C ASP A 319 -15.40 -7.75 -0.19
N GLY A 320 -15.37 -8.53 0.89
CA GLY A 320 -14.68 -8.19 2.13
C GLY A 320 -13.15 -8.18 2.01
N ALA A 321 -12.58 -9.05 1.18
CA ALA A 321 -11.13 -9.08 0.95
C ALA A 321 -10.68 -7.90 0.08
N ALA A 322 -11.45 -7.55 -0.95
CA ALA A 322 -11.23 -6.35 -1.75
C ALA A 322 -11.36 -5.06 -0.91
N ARG A 323 -12.34 -5.00 0.00
CA ARG A 323 -12.48 -3.89 0.96
C ARG A 323 -11.28 -3.76 1.88
N LEU A 324 -10.84 -4.88 2.47
CA LEU A 324 -9.65 -4.90 3.31
C LEU A 324 -8.44 -4.39 2.52
N TRP A 325 -8.25 -4.89 1.30
CA TRP A 325 -7.18 -4.49 0.40
C TRP A 325 -7.15 -2.97 0.15
N THR A 326 -8.30 -2.40 -0.22
CA THR A 326 -8.48 -0.96 -0.40
C THR A 326 -8.11 -0.15 0.84
N LEU A 327 -8.46 -0.63 2.04
CA LEU A 327 -8.08 0.03 3.29
C LEU A 327 -6.57 -0.01 3.52
N LEU A 328 -5.91 -1.11 3.16
CA LEU A 328 -4.46 -1.25 3.30
C LEU A 328 -3.72 -0.25 2.42
N GLU A 329 -4.07 -0.22 1.13
CA GLU A 329 -3.52 0.72 0.15
C GLU A 329 -3.72 2.18 0.60
N LEU A 330 -4.90 2.52 1.13
CA LEU A 330 -5.20 3.86 1.61
C LEU A 330 -4.29 4.27 2.76
N THR A 331 -4.20 3.38 3.75
CA THR A 331 -3.40 3.68 4.95
C THR A 331 -1.92 3.78 4.59
N ASP A 332 -1.42 2.92 3.70
CA ASP A 332 -0.04 2.97 3.19
C ASP A 332 0.27 4.29 2.47
N GLU A 333 -0.62 4.73 1.57
CA GLU A 333 -0.46 6.01 0.90
C GLU A 333 -0.44 7.17 1.91
N LEU A 334 -1.40 7.21 2.84
CA LEU A 334 -1.45 8.22 3.88
C LEU A 334 -0.14 8.26 4.67
N TRP A 335 0.33 7.13 5.19
CA TRP A 335 1.60 7.08 5.93
C TRP A 335 2.77 7.59 5.09
N SER A 336 2.87 7.15 3.83
CA SER A 336 3.97 7.53 2.93
C SER A 336 4.00 9.04 2.62
N LYS A 337 2.82 9.67 2.53
CA LYS A 337 2.67 11.07 2.10
C LYS A 337 2.61 12.08 3.24
N THR A 338 2.27 11.64 4.45
CA THR A 338 1.94 12.56 5.56
C THR A 338 2.80 12.38 6.82
N GLN A 339 3.79 11.47 6.80
CA GLN A 339 4.66 11.16 7.94
C GLN A 339 3.91 10.72 9.21
N LEU A 340 2.64 10.34 9.08
CA LEU A 340 1.85 9.82 10.19
C LEU A 340 2.51 8.57 10.79
N THR A 341 2.32 8.38 12.09
CA THR A 341 2.81 7.19 12.80
C THR A 341 1.71 6.64 13.70
N GLY A 342 1.68 5.32 13.87
CA GLY A 342 0.71 4.62 14.72
C GLY A 342 -0.45 3.96 13.95
N PRO A 343 -1.29 3.17 14.65
CA PRO A 343 -2.34 2.38 14.02
C PRO A 343 -3.58 3.21 13.71
N PHE A 344 -4.11 3.07 12.49
CA PHE A 344 -5.48 3.43 12.20
C PHE A 344 -6.42 2.42 12.83
N LEU A 345 -7.30 2.88 13.69
CA LEU A 345 -8.39 2.11 14.27
C LEU A 345 -9.61 2.23 13.36
N MET A 346 -10.05 1.13 12.78
CA MET A 346 -11.26 1.06 11.96
C MET A 346 -12.44 0.65 12.84
N ALA A 347 -13.47 1.49 12.85
CA ALA A 347 -14.73 1.26 13.51
C ALA A 347 -15.87 1.12 12.48
N PRO A 348 -16.85 0.24 12.72
CA PRO A 348 -17.97 0.05 11.83
C PRO A 348 -18.88 1.29 11.83
N GLN A 349 -19.57 1.52 10.71
CA GLN A 349 -20.47 2.66 10.53
C GLN A 349 -21.53 2.77 11.62
N GLY A 350 -22.04 1.62 12.10
CA GLY A 350 -23.08 1.57 13.15
C GLY A 350 -22.56 1.78 14.58
N GLU A 351 -21.28 1.49 14.85
CA GLU A 351 -20.67 1.59 16.18
C GLU A 351 -19.29 2.27 16.13
N PRO A 352 -19.21 3.57 15.79
CA PRO A 352 -17.94 4.28 15.58
C PRO A 352 -17.07 4.41 16.85
N SER A 353 -17.61 4.10 18.04
CA SER A 353 -16.88 4.11 19.31
C SER A 353 -16.17 2.78 19.62
N ARG A 354 -16.46 1.70 18.88
CA ARG A 354 -15.89 0.36 19.09
C ARG A 354 -15.12 -0.08 17.85
N PRO A 355 -13.83 0.27 17.75
CA PRO A 355 -13.02 -0.19 16.63
C PRO A 355 -12.88 -1.71 16.66
N ILE A 356 -13.03 -2.33 15.49
CA ILE A 356 -13.03 -3.79 15.31
C ILE A 356 -11.73 -4.29 14.66
N LEU A 357 -10.94 -3.36 14.10
CA LEU A 357 -9.68 -3.66 13.44
C LEU A 357 -8.72 -2.50 13.69
N ALA A 358 -7.47 -2.80 13.96
CA ALA A 358 -6.38 -1.84 13.89
C ALA A 358 -5.49 -2.20 12.71
N VAL A 359 -5.30 -1.23 11.81
CA VAL A 359 -4.39 -1.29 10.69
C VAL A 359 -3.16 -0.49 11.07
N GLN A 360 -2.01 -1.13 11.12
CA GLN A 360 -0.75 -0.46 11.41
C GLN A 360 0.15 -0.63 10.19
N ALA A 361 0.84 0.43 9.78
CA ALA A 361 2.08 0.32 9.04
C ALA A 361 3.16 0.88 9.93
N LEU A 362 4.28 0.19 9.91
CA LEU A 362 5.51 0.89 9.81
C LEU A 362 6.38 0.26 8.71
N SER A 363 5.77 -0.46 7.73
CA SER A 363 6.21 -0.75 6.32
C SER A 363 5.68 -2.05 5.66
N GLY A 364 4.87 -2.85 6.36
CA GLY A 364 4.07 -3.96 5.84
C GLY A 364 2.86 -4.05 6.74
N VAL A 365 1.67 -4.08 6.14
CA VAL A 365 0.44 -3.90 6.92
C VAL A 365 0.30 -5.00 7.97
N ARG A 366 0.23 -4.60 9.24
CA ARG A 366 -0.20 -5.49 10.33
C ARG A 366 -1.64 -5.19 10.66
N LEU A 367 -2.44 -6.24 10.59
CA LEU A 367 -3.84 -6.23 10.99
C LEU A 367 -3.94 -6.82 12.39
N ARG A 368 -4.53 -6.06 13.31
CA ARG A 368 -4.88 -6.55 14.65
C ARG A 368 -6.39 -6.51 14.82
N LEU A 369 -6.97 -7.67 15.11
CA LEU A 369 -8.36 -7.79 15.50
C LEU A 369 -8.56 -7.22 16.91
N LEU A 370 -9.64 -6.49 17.10
CA LEU A 370 -10.03 -5.90 18.39
C LEU A 370 -11.37 -6.51 18.83
N ASP A 371 -11.52 -6.77 20.13
CA ASP A 371 -12.73 -7.39 20.72
C ASP A 371 -13.80 -6.37 21.15
#